data_AF-A0A1F4ZUJ5-F1
#
_entry.id   AF-A0A1F4ZUJ5-F1
#
_cell.length_a   1.000
_cell.length_b   1.000
_cell.length_c   1.000
_cell.angle_alpha   90.00
_cell.angle_beta   90.00
_cell.angle_gamma   90.00
#
_symmetry.space_group_name_H-M   'P 1'
#
loop_
_entity.id
_entity.type
_entity.pdbx_description
1 polymer ?
#
loop_
_entity_poly.entity_id
_entity_poly.type
_entity_poly.pdbx_seq_one_letter_code
_entity_poly.pdbx_strand_id
1 'polypeptide(L)' 'MNNASFGMPQRRLLNRTSLALAMARGLDAAICDPLDAELMATIHAAETLLGQDPSLKNFLNHSRARAKAGQSLDS' A
#
# COMPACT_ATOMS: atom_id res chain seq x y z
N MET A 1 -10.20 5.62 -4.86
CA MET A 1 -9.38 6.18 -5.97
C MET A 1 -9.64 5.45 -7.29
N ASN A 2 -10.75 5.74 -7.99
CA ASN A 2 -11.09 5.03 -9.24
C ASN A 2 -10.85 5.86 -10.53
N ASN A 3 -10.72 7.19 -10.48
CA ASN A 3 -10.80 8.02 -11.72
C ASN A 3 -9.50 8.65 -12.23
N ALA A 4 -8.36 8.55 -11.54
CA ALA A 4 -7.13 9.25 -11.94
C ALA A 4 -6.35 8.58 -13.10
N SER A 5 -6.72 7.36 -13.51
CA SER A 5 -5.89 6.49 -14.36
C SER A 5 -6.67 5.82 -15.51
N PHE A 6 -7.88 6.31 -15.84
CA PHE A 6 -8.71 5.70 -16.88
C PHE A 6 -8.04 5.85 -18.25
N GLY A 7 -7.72 4.73 -18.91
CA GLY A 7 -7.08 4.70 -20.24
C GLY A 7 -5.55 4.63 -20.24
N MET A 8 -4.88 4.62 -19.09
CA MET A 8 -3.41 4.57 -19.01
C MET A 8 -2.85 3.15 -18.78
N PRO A 9 -1.72 2.80 -19.41
CA PRO A 9 -0.99 1.58 -19.06
C PRO A 9 -0.55 1.63 -17.59
N GLN A 10 -0.45 0.47 -16.93
CA GLN A 10 -0.01 0.35 -15.52
C GLN A 10 -0.89 1.10 -14.48
N ARG A 11 -2.20 1.19 -14.72
CA ARG A 11 -3.19 1.81 -13.80
C ARG A 11 -3.02 1.47 -12.31
N ARG A 12 -2.66 0.23 -11.97
CA ARG A 12 -2.44 -0.18 -10.56
C ARG A 12 -1.26 0.57 -9.92
N LEU A 13 -0.15 0.72 -10.64
CA LEU A 13 1.01 1.47 -10.16
C LEU A 13 0.64 2.94 -9.94
N LEU A 14 0.02 3.59 -10.93
CA LEU A 14 -0.41 4.98 -10.84
C LEU A 14 -1.36 5.22 -9.66
N ASN A 15 -2.34 4.33 -9.45
CA ASN A 15 -3.28 4.43 -8.34
C ASN A 15 -2.57 4.35 -6.98
N ARG A 16 -1.61 3.43 -6.82
CA ARG A 16 -0.85 3.25 -5.56
C ARG A 16 0.05 4.46 -5.28
N THR A 17 0.75 4.94 -6.30
CA THR A 17 1.61 6.13 -6.18
C THR A 17 0.79 7.39 -5.88
N SER A 18 -0.34 7.57 -6.57
CA SER A 18 -1.26 8.68 -6.28
C SER A 18 -1.82 8.61 -4.86
N LEU A 19 -2.12 7.41 -4.34
CA LEU A 19 -2.54 7.22 -2.96
C LEU A 19 -1.46 7.67 -1.97
N ALA A 20 -0.23 7.22 -2.13
CA ALA A 20 0.88 7.61 -1.26
C ALA A 20 1.09 9.13 -1.24
N LEU A 21 1.01 9.78 -2.40
CA LEU A 21 1.10 11.24 -2.49
C LEU A 21 -0.07 11.95 -1.81
N ALA A 22 -1.29 11.42 -1.93
CA ALA A 22 -2.46 11.96 -1.25
C ALA A 22 -2.35 11.81 0.27
N MET A 23 -1.87 10.67 0.77
CA MET A 23 -1.57 10.46 2.20
C MET A 23 -0.56 11.47 2.71
N ALA A 24 0.51 11.75 1.96
CA ALA A 24 1.49 12.78 2.31
C ALA A 24 0.91 14.21 2.33
N ARG A 25 -0.25 14.43 1.70
CA ARG A 25 -0.99 15.70 1.71
C ARG A 25 -2.09 15.76 2.79
N GLY A 26 -2.16 14.76 3.67
CA GLY A 26 -3.15 14.73 4.77
C GLY A 26 -4.48 14.08 4.39
N LEU A 27 -4.49 13.14 3.44
CA LEU A 27 -5.68 12.33 3.18
C LEU A 27 -6.11 11.54 4.42
N ASP A 28 -7.34 11.77 4.90
CA ASP A 28 -7.87 11.07 6.07
C ASP A 28 -8.41 9.67 5.76
N ALA A 29 -9.00 9.46 4.59
CA ALA A 29 -9.61 8.18 4.20
C ALA A 29 -9.60 7.95 2.68
N ALA A 30 -9.47 6.69 2.27
CA ALA A 30 -9.54 6.27 0.88
C ALA A 30 -10.45 5.04 0.71
N ILE A 31 -11.28 5.04 -0.34
CA ILE A 31 -11.90 3.82 -0.85
C ILE A 31 -10.89 3.13 -1.77
N CYS A 32 -10.42 1.96 -1.34
CA CYS A 32 -9.46 1.11 -2.03
C CYS A 32 -9.81 -0.36 -1.83
N ASP A 33 -9.24 -1.23 -2.68
CA ASP A 33 -9.37 -2.68 -2.56
C ASP A 33 -8.34 -3.22 -1.55
N PRO A 34 -8.75 -3.71 -0.37
CA PRO A 34 -7.83 -4.22 0.64
C PRO A 34 -7.18 -5.56 0.24
N LEU A 35 -7.69 -6.24 -0.80
CA LEU A 35 -7.12 -7.50 -1.29
C LEU A 35 -5.95 -7.27 -2.27
N ASP A 36 -5.72 -6.03 -2.71
CA ASP A 36 -4.53 -5.68 -3.48
C ASP A 36 -3.31 -5.59 -2.54
N ALA A 37 -2.55 -6.69 -2.46
CA ALA A 37 -1.39 -6.83 -1.58
C ALA A 37 -0.32 -5.75 -1.79
N GLU A 38 -0.15 -5.25 -3.02
CA GLU A 38 0.82 -4.19 -3.31
C GLU A 38 0.30 -2.81 -2.89
N LEU A 39 -1.02 -2.60 -2.99
CA LEU A 39 -1.66 -1.38 -2.50
C LEU A 39 -1.55 -1.30 -0.97
N MET A 40 -1.84 -2.40 -0.28
CA MET A 40 -1.68 -2.49 1.18
C MET A 40 -0.22 -2.31 1.60
N ALA A 41 0.74 -2.91 0.88
CA ALA A 41 2.16 -2.68 1.13
C ALA A 41 2.54 -1.19 0.97
N THR A 42 1.98 -0.52 -0.06
CA THR A 42 2.19 0.92 -0.28
C THR A 42 1.62 1.76 0.86
N ILE A 43 0.42 1.43 1.35
CA ILE A 43 -0.23 2.12 2.48
C ILE A 43 0.64 2.00 3.73
N HIS A 44 1.04 0.80 4.13
CA HIS A 44 1.86 0.59 5.34
C HIS A 44 3.24 1.26 5.24
N ALA A 45 3.85 1.26 4.05
CA ALA A 45 5.09 1.99 3.81
C ALA A 45 4.88 3.51 3.93
N ALA A 46 3.79 4.05 3.38
CA ALA A 46 3.47 5.47 3.47
C ALA A 46 3.17 5.89 4.92
N GLU A 47 2.38 5.13 5.67
CA GLU A 47 2.12 5.35 7.10
C GLU A 47 3.42 5.42 7.91
N THR A 48 4.34 4.48 7.63
CA THR A 48 5.68 4.47 8.24
C THR A 48 6.46 5.74 7.93
N LEU A 49 6.54 6.14 6.66
CA LEU A 49 7.31 7.31 6.22
C LEU A 49 6.71 8.63 6.71
N LEU A 50 5.40 8.67 6.94
CA LEU A 50 4.69 9.83 7.49
C LEU A 50 4.67 9.87 9.02
N GLY A 51 5.30 8.89 9.69
CA GLY A 51 5.33 8.81 11.16
C GLY A 51 3.99 8.40 11.79
N GLN A 52 3.09 7.82 11.01
CA GLN A 52 1.74 7.38 11.42
C GLN A 52 1.71 5.93 11.91
N ASP A 53 2.81 5.19 11.82
CA ASP A 53 3.00 3.84 12.40
C ASP A 53 4.04 3.87 13.54
N PRO A 54 3.63 4.19 14.79
CA PRO A 54 4.53 4.18 15.92
C PRO A 54 5.15 2.80 16.14
N SER A 55 6.50 2.77 16.20
CA SER A 55 7.29 1.53 16.31
C SER A 55 7.27 0.62 15.07
N LEU A 56 6.80 1.09 13.91
CA LEU A 56 6.85 0.38 12.62
C LEU A 56 6.14 -0.99 12.66
N LYS A 57 5.19 -1.17 13.58
CA LYS A 57 4.62 -2.47 13.90
C LYS A 57 3.80 -2.99 12.73
N ASN A 58 3.01 -2.12 12.11
CA ASN A 58 2.11 -2.51 11.03
C ASN A 58 2.93 -2.89 9.79
N PHE A 59 3.93 -2.08 9.44
CA PHE A 59 4.81 -2.38 8.32
C PHE A 59 5.61 -3.68 8.54
N LEU A 60 6.21 -3.90 9.71
CA LEU A 60 6.97 -5.11 10.01
C LEU A 60 6.09 -6.36 10.01
N ASN A 61 4.89 -6.29 10.60
CA ASN A 61 3.95 -7.41 10.61
C ASN A 61 3.49 -7.76 9.19
N HIS A 62 3.17 -6.75 8.39
CA HIS A 62 2.79 -6.93 6.98
C HIS A 62 3.93 -7.56 6.17
N SER A 63 5.15 -7.04 6.30
CA SER A 63 6.33 -7.56 5.58
C SER A 63 6.64 -9.01 5.97
N ARG A 64 6.48 -9.38 7.24
CA ARG A 64 6.68 -10.76 7.72
C ARG A 64 5.62 -11.71 7.17
N ALA A 65 4.35 -11.31 7.20
CA ALA A 65 3.26 -12.11 6.64
C ALA A 65 3.49 -12.38 5.15
N ARG A 66 3.95 -11.36 4.42
CA ARG A 66 4.28 -11.47 3.00
C ARG A 66 5.50 -12.36 2.71
N ALA A 67 6.55 -12.29 3.53
CA ALA A 67 7.71 -13.17 3.41
C ALA A 67 7.34 -14.66 3.62
N LYS A 68 6.44 -14.96 4.58
CA LYS A 68 5.91 -16.32 4.78
C LYS A 68 5.07 -16.83 3.61
N ALA A 69 4.24 -15.97 3.01
CA ALA A 69 3.44 -16.33 1.84
C ALA A 69 4.29 -16.63 0.60
N GLY A 70 5.47 -16.01 0.48
CA GLY A 70 6.45 -16.35 -0.56
C GLY A 70 7.13 -17.71 -0.32
N GLN A 71 7.42 -18.05 0.94
CA GLN A 71 8.09 -19.31 1.31
C GLN A 71 7.21 -20.57 1.15
N SER A 72 5.88 -20.45 1.13
CA SER A 72 4.97 -21.58 0.95
C SER A 72 4.82 -22.06 -0.51
N LEU A 73 5.43 -21.35 -1.47
CA LEU A 73 5.43 -21.75 -2.88
C LEU A 73 6.68 -22.56 -3.27
N ASP A 74 7.65 -22.67 -2.36
CA ASP A 74 8.92 -23.37 -2.55
C ASP A 74 8.93 -24.75 -1.85
N SER A 75 7.76 -25.28 -1.47
CA SER A 75 7.56 -26.58 -0.79
C SER A 75 6.68 -27.52 -1.60
#